data_AF-A0A9X6U9X3-F1
#
_entry.id   AF-A0A9X6U9X3-F1
#
_cell.length_a   1.000
_cell.length_b   1.000
_cell.length_c   1.000
_cell.angle_alpha   90.00
_cell.angle_beta   90.00
_cell.angle_gamma   90.00
#
_symmetry.space_group_name_H-M   'P 1'
#
loop_
_entity.id
_entity.type
_entity.pdbx_description
1 polymer ?
#
loop_
_entity_poly.entity_id
_entity_poly.type
_entity_poly.pdbx_seq_one_letter_code
_entity_poly.pdbx_strand_id
1 'polypeptide(L)'
;MNQQPDITWHWTQVNEGIPEWNENEEYVKGDIVIYKERQYEAQDCINGSQPDETWAWKQRDGNITKWNGKTVYLQGDIVIYKGVQYEAQDYTCDDTPEESVDWKAINGGIPEWNKKKTYSIGDIVNYNNNQYEARVRLVGQQPDETWAWKQRNGDILAWNEKKPYGIGDIVNYNNNQYEAHEISRGKRPNETWAWRQINVDIPEWNENKNYGAGDIVTYQEIQYEALYSSAGKKPGETWAWKQMHVDIPEWNEIKSDGSIPE
;
A
#
# COMPACT_ATOMS: atom_id res chain seq x y z
N MET A 1 54.28 27.39 -15.26
CA MET A 1 52.91 27.84 -15.58
C MET A 1 51.97 26.71 -15.17
N ASN A 2 51.32 26.85 -14.02
CA ASN A 2 50.28 25.91 -13.59
C ASN A 2 49.02 26.21 -14.40
N GLN A 3 48.61 25.28 -15.26
CA GLN A 3 47.26 25.30 -15.81
C GLN A 3 46.36 24.57 -14.82
N GLN A 4 45.55 25.34 -14.13
CA GLN A 4 44.48 24.85 -13.28
C GLN A 4 43.34 24.39 -14.21
N PRO A 5 42.81 23.17 -14.08
CA PRO A 5 41.71 22.72 -14.92
C PRO A 5 40.46 23.57 -14.62
N ASP A 6 39.90 24.14 -15.67
CA ASP A 6 38.59 24.79 -15.67
C ASP A 6 37.52 23.71 -15.46
N ILE A 7 37.02 23.59 -14.22
CA ILE A 7 35.89 22.74 -13.90
C ILE A 7 34.64 23.60 -13.97
N THR A 8 34.17 23.85 -15.19
CA THR A 8 32.87 24.46 -15.43
C THR A 8 31.80 23.41 -15.21
N TRP A 9 31.24 23.37 -14.00
CA TRP A 9 30.09 22.54 -13.65
C TRP A 9 28.90 22.91 -14.53
N HIS A 10 28.62 22.09 -15.54
CA HIS A 10 27.36 22.16 -16.28
C HIS A 10 26.30 21.41 -15.47
N TRP A 11 25.52 22.14 -14.68
CA TRP A 11 24.36 21.60 -13.99
C TRP A 11 23.31 21.21 -15.04
N THR A 12 23.21 19.93 -15.36
CA THR A 12 22.14 19.42 -16.22
C THR A 12 20.94 19.11 -15.33
N GLN A 13 19.80 19.73 -15.61
CA GLN A 13 18.54 19.46 -14.91
C GLN A 13 18.06 18.05 -15.22
N VAL A 14 17.95 17.21 -14.18
CA VAL A 14 17.48 15.84 -14.30
C VAL A 14 16.01 15.83 -13.86
N ASN A 15 15.13 15.62 -14.82
CA ASN A 15 13.69 15.45 -14.63
C ASN A 15 13.29 13.96 -14.56
N GLU A 16 14.27 13.06 -14.59
CA GLU A 16 14.06 11.60 -14.60
C GLU A 16 13.44 11.13 -13.27
N GLY A 17 12.27 10.50 -13.33
CA GLY A 17 11.59 9.96 -12.14
C GLY A 17 10.76 10.96 -11.33
N ILE A 18 10.57 12.20 -11.82
CA ILE A 18 9.62 13.16 -11.24
C ILE A 18 8.32 13.12 -12.05
N PRO A 19 7.14 12.95 -11.41
CA PRO A 19 5.87 12.98 -12.13
C PRO A 19 5.58 14.37 -12.69
N GLU A 20 4.92 14.44 -13.85
CA GLU A 20 4.28 15.68 -14.33
C GLU A 20 3.06 15.99 -13.45
N TRP A 21 2.78 17.27 -13.21
CA TRP A 21 1.62 17.69 -12.43
C TRP A 21 0.31 17.27 -13.09
N ASN A 22 -0.63 16.80 -12.28
CA ASN A 22 -1.95 16.32 -12.70
C ASN A 22 -3.04 17.00 -11.86
N GLU A 23 -4.00 17.63 -12.53
CA GLU A 23 -5.11 18.36 -11.88
C GLU A 23 -6.04 17.47 -11.05
N ASN A 24 -6.06 16.16 -11.31
CA ASN A 24 -6.93 15.20 -10.62
C ASN A 24 -6.23 14.45 -9.46
N GLU A 25 -4.96 14.77 -9.20
CA GLU A 25 -4.21 14.17 -8.09
C GLU A 25 -4.24 15.09 -6.86
N GLU A 26 -4.34 14.46 -5.69
CA GLU A 26 -4.08 15.12 -4.42
C GLU A 26 -2.60 15.04 -4.09
N TYR A 27 -2.00 16.18 -3.79
CA TYR A 27 -0.62 16.29 -3.39
C TYR A 27 -0.53 16.62 -1.91
N VAL A 28 0.40 15.99 -1.19
CA VAL A 28 0.70 16.30 0.19
C VAL A 28 1.98 17.11 0.29
N LYS A 29 2.18 17.78 1.43
CA LYS A 29 3.40 18.54 1.68
C LYS A 29 4.65 17.70 1.43
N GLY A 30 5.56 18.23 0.61
CA GLY A 30 6.81 17.59 0.19
C GLY A 30 6.75 16.94 -1.18
N ASP A 31 5.55 16.73 -1.76
CA ASP A 31 5.44 16.17 -3.10
C ASP A 31 6.04 17.11 -4.14
N ILE A 32 6.73 16.54 -5.14
CA ILE A 32 7.40 17.27 -6.22
C ILE A 32 6.87 16.83 -7.56
N VAL A 33 6.50 17.82 -8.36
CA VAL A 33 5.99 17.65 -9.72
C VAL A 33 6.78 18.51 -10.71
N ILE A 34 6.77 18.09 -11.96
CA ILE A 34 7.15 18.94 -13.09
C ILE A 34 5.91 19.67 -13.58
N TYR A 35 6.03 20.98 -13.77
CA TYR A 35 5.01 21.79 -14.40
C TYR A 35 5.68 22.88 -15.23
N LYS A 36 5.35 22.96 -16.52
CA LYS A 36 5.98 23.89 -17.48
C LYS A 36 7.52 23.82 -17.43
N GLU A 37 8.06 22.59 -17.44
CA GLU A 37 9.50 22.28 -17.39
C GLU A 37 10.24 22.70 -16.11
N ARG A 38 9.50 23.18 -15.09
CA ARG A 38 10.04 23.56 -13.78
C ARG A 38 9.56 22.60 -12.70
N GLN A 39 10.36 22.47 -11.65
CA GLN A 39 10.04 21.64 -10.50
C GLN A 39 9.33 22.47 -9.43
N TYR A 40 8.27 21.93 -8.86
CA TYR A 40 7.51 22.56 -7.79
C TYR A 40 7.30 21.58 -6.64
N GLU A 41 7.46 22.06 -5.41
CA GLU A 41 7.23 21.30 -4.19
C GLU A 41 5.96 21.79 -3.49
N ALA A 42 5.04 20.87 -3.20
CA ALA A 42 3.85 21.13 -2.42
C ALA A 42 4.22 21.53 -0.98
N GLN A 43 3.69 22.65 -0.50
CA GLN A 43 3.95 23.20 0.83
C GLN A 43 2.87 22.80 1.85
N ASP A 44 1.73 22.28 1.38
CA ASP A 44 0.61 21.79 2.16
C ASP A 44 -0.17 20.71 1.37
N CYS A 45 -1.27 20.20 1.90
CA CYS A 45 -2.20 19.37 1.15
C CYS A 45 -2.91 20.21 0.07
N ILE A 46 -2.82 19.77 -1.19
CA ILE A 46 -3.31 20.48 -2.38
C ILE A 46 -4.20 19.55 -3.18
N ASN A 47 -5.37 20.04 -3.58
CA ASN A 47 -6.26 19.35 -4.51
C ASN A 47 -6.45 20.26 -5.74
N GLY A 48 -5.83 19.89 -6.86
CA GLY A 48 -6.04 20.51 -8.17
C GLY A 48 -5.50 21.94 -8.40
N SER A 49 -4.88 22.61 -7.42
CA SER A 49 -4.29 23.94 -7.65
C SER A 49 -3.04 23.88 -8.52
N GLN A 50 -2.93 24.73 -9.55
CA GLN A 50 -1.77 24.75 -10.44
C GLN A 50 -0.49 25.23 -9.72
N PRO A 51 0.68 24.69 -10.09
CA PRO A 51 1.93 25.03 -9.41
C PRO A 51 2.41 26.49 -9.51
N ASP A 52 1.95 27.26 -10.49
CA ASP A 52 2.30 28.67 -10.66
C ASP A 52 1.22 29.66 -10.19
N GLU A 53 0.11 29.17 -9.64
CA GLU A 53 -1.03 30.02 -9.27
C GLU A 53 -1.11 30.34 -7.77
N THR A 54 -0.49 29.53 -6.92
CA THR A 54 -0.73 29.58 -5.47
C THR A 54 0.54 29.49 -4.65
N TRP A 55 0.49 30.03 -3.42
CA TRP A 55 1.57 29.87 -2.43
C TRP A 55 1.75 28.43 -1.97
N ALA A 56 0.78 27.56 -2.27
CA ALA A 56 0.81 26.15 -1.89
C ALA A 56 1.92 25.39 -2.64
N TRP A 57 2.46 25.94 -3.72
CA TRP A 57 3.60 25.39 -4.43
C TRP A 57 4.81 26.31 -4.32
N LYS A 58 5.97 25.70 -4.05
CA LYS A 58 7.25 26.38 -4.06
C LYS A 58 8.06 25.89 -5.25
N GLN A 59 8.32 26.79 -6.21
CA GLN A 59 9.26 26.48 -7.29
C GLN A 59 10.62 26.13 -6.69
N ARG A 60 11.19 24.98 -7.09
CA ARG A 60 12.55 24.61 -6.73
C ARG A 60 13.52 25.10 -7.78
N ASP A 61 14.46 25.93 -7.33
CA ASP A 61 15.63 26.33 -8.11
C ASP A 61 16.77 25.36 -7.80
N GLY A 62 16.68 24.12 -8.28
CA GLY A 62 17.69 23.10 -8.03
C GLY A 62 17.43 21.81 -8.78
N ASN A 63 18.49 21.19 -9.28
CA ASN A 63 18.40 19.90 -9.95
C ASN A 63 18.39 18.79 -8.90
N ILE A 64 17.39 17.91 -8.92
CA ILE A 64 17.48 16.64 -8.20
C ILE A 64 18.65 15.85 -8.81
N THR A 65 19.59 15.42 -7.97
CA THR A 65 20.79 14.71 -8.44
C THR A 65 20.72 13.23 -8.11
N LYS A 66 21.49 12.42 -8.83
CA LYS A 66 21.69 11.01 -8.44
C LYS A 66 22.45 10.96 -7.12
N TRP A 67 22.05 10.07 -6.22
CA TRP A 67 22.74 9.88 -4.94
C TRP A 67 24.23 9.56 -5.15
N ASN A 68 25.08 10.11 -4.28
CA ASN A 68 26.52 9.93 -4.30
C ASN A 68 27.03 9.76 -2.85
N GLY A 69 27.60 8.59 -2.54
CA GLY A 69 28.10 8.29 -1.18
C GLY A 69 29.23 9.21 -0.69
N LYS A 70 29.87 9.99 -1.57
CA LYS A 70 30.89 10.98 -1.18
C LYS A 70 30.33 12.37 -0.87
N THR A 71 29.03 12.55 -1.03
CA THR A 71 28.34 13.82 -0.80
C THR A 71 27.74 13.81 0.61
N VAL A 72 27.81 14.96 1.27
CA VAL A 72 27.08 15.24 2.51
C VAL A 72 25.73 15.82 2.13
N TYR A 73 24.67 15.28 2.72
CA TYR A 73 23.30 15.73 2.54
C TYR A 73 22.76 16.29 3.86
N LEU A 74 21.98 17.35 3.76
CA LEU A 74 21.26 17.97 4.86
C LEU A 74 19.78 17.58 4.80
N GLN A 75 19.08 17.72 5.92
CA GLN A 75 17.63 17.51 5.98
C GLN A 75 16.91 18.28 4.86
N GLY A 76 16.05 17.59 4.12
CA GLY A 76 15.29 18.13 2.99
C GLY A 76 15.99 18.04 1.63
N ASP A 77 17.25 17.61 1.59
CA ASP A 77 17.95 17.32 0.32
C ASP A 77 17.31 16.11 -0.36
N ILE A 78 17.19 16.19 -1.69
CA ILE A 78 16.51 15.16 -2.48
C ILE A 78 17.47 14.58 -3.51
N VAL A 79 17.45 13.26 -3.60
CA VAL A 79 18.27 12.49 -4.54
C VAL A 79 17.45 11.42 -5.25
N ILE A 80 17.89 11.03 -6.44
CA ILE A 80 17.42 9.84 -7.13
C ILE A 80 18.37 8.69 -6.84
N TYR A 81 17.82 7.56 -6.38
CA TYR A 81 18.56 6.32 -6.19
C TYR A 81 17.73 5.15 -6.71
N LYS A 82 18.28 4.37 -7.66
CA LYS A 82 17.61 3.25 -8.33
C LYS A 82 16.20 3.59 -8.87
N GLY A 83 16.03 4.82 -9.39
CA GLY A 83 14.76 5.28 -9.97
C GLY A 83 13.73 5.77 -8.95
N VAL A 84 14.02 5.71 -7.65
CA VAL A 84 13.18 6.25 -6.58
C VAL A 84 13.78 7.55 -6.08
N GLN A 85 12.92 8.53 -5.79
CA GLN A 85 13.31 9.77 -5.13
C GLN A 85 13.32 9.58 -3.61
N TYR A 86 14.37 10.08 -2.97
CA TYR A 86 14.51 10.06 -1.53
C TYR A 86 14.82 11.45 -1.01
N GLU A 87 14.19 11.80 0.10
CA GLU A 87 14.47 12.98 0.89
C GLU A 87 15.28 12.60 2.14
N ALA A 88 16.39 13.31 2.35
CA ALA A 88 17.19 13.20 3.56
C ALA A 88 16.37 13.71 4.77
N GLN A 89 16.24 12.89 5.80
CA GLN A 89 15.49 13.20 7.01
C GLN A 89 16.33 13.92 8.06
N ASP A 90 17.66 13.80 7.97
CA ASP A 90 18.64 14.48 8.82
C ASP A 90 19.95 14.66 8.04
N TYR A 91 20.97 15.23 8.70
CA TYR A 91 22.36 15.19 8.23
C TYR A 91 22.81 13.75 7.98
N THR A 92 23.21 13.45 6.74
CA THR A 92 23.68 12.10 6.36
C THR A 92 24.81 12.16 5.33
N CYS A 93 25.74 11.21 5.42
CA CYS A 93 26.83 11.04 4.46
C CYS A 93 27.17 9.56 4.32
N ASP A 94 27.45 9.10 3.09
CA ASP A 94 27.78 7.70 2.76
C ASP A 94 26.67 6.66 3.04
N ASP A 95 25.58 7.03 3.72
CA ASP A 95 24.42 6.15 3.90
C ASP A 95 23.63 6.00 2.62
N THR A 96 23.44 4.75 2.19
CA THR A 96 22.63 4.46 1.01
C THR A 96 21.14 4.64 1.30
N PRO A 97 20.34 5.22 0.38
CA PRO A 97 18.93 5.49 0.63
C PRO A 97 18.05 4.27 0.93
N GLU A 98 18.47 3.10 0.44
CA GLU A 98 17.76 1.84 0.66
C GLU A 98 18.09 1.15 1.99
N GLU A 99 19.17 1.54 2.69
CA GLU A 99 19.59 0.90 3.95
C GLU A 99 19.35 1.78 5.17
N SER A 100 19.34 3.12 5.02
CA SER A 100 19.21 4.04 6.15
C SER A 100 17.78 4.56 6.37
N VAL A 101 17.49 4.85 7.63
CA VAL A 101 16.31 5.62 8.08
C VAL A 101 16.44 7.10 7.79
N ASP A 102 17.65 7.58 7.51
CA ASP A 102 17.92 8.97 7.15
C ASP A 102 17.40 9.31 5.76
N TRP A 103 16.89 8.34 5.01
CA TRP A 103 16.29 8.53 3.70
C TRP A 103 14.86 8.00 3.65
N LYS A 104 13.93 8.90 3.32
CA LYS A 104 12.52 8.58 3.11
C LYS A 104 12.20 8.65 1.62
N ALA A 105 11.57 7.60 1.09
CA ALA A 105 11.08 7.65 -0.28
C ALA A 105 9.90 8.62 -0.39
N ILE A 106 9.84 9.38 -1.48
CA ILE A 106 8.84 10.42 -1.72
C ILE A 106 8.21 10.26 -3.12
N ASN A 107 7.17 11.04 -3.43
CA ASN A 107 6.54 11.10 -4.76
C ASN A 107 6.01 9.75 -5.25
N GLY A 108 5.39 8.98 -4.36
CA GLY A 108 4.85 7.65 -4.67
C GLY A 108 5.93 6.60 -4.99
N GLY A 109 7.22 6.92 -4.80
CA GLY A 109 8.31 5.98 -4.97
C GLY A 109 8.24 4.86 -3.94
N ILE A 110 8.07 3.62 -4.40
CA ILE A 110 8.03 2.44 -3.54
C ILE A 110 9.36 1.68 -3.68
N PRO A 111 10.23 1.69 -2.67
CA PRO A 111 11.51 1.01 -2.74
C PRO A 111 11.37 -0.51 -2.61
N GLU A 112 12.35 -1.24 -3.14
CA GLU A 112 12.50 -2.67 -2.83
C GLU A 112 12.80 -2.89 -1.34
N TRP A 113 12.27 -3.98 -0.78
CA TRP A 113 12.54 -4.35 0.61
C TRP A 113 14.03 -4.69 0.82
N ASN A 114 14.58 -4.19 1.92
CA ASN A 114 15.98 -4.38 2.32
C ASN A 114 16.04 -4.92 3.75
N LYS A 115 16.73 -6.04 3.92
CA LYS A 115 16.86 -6.74 5.21
C LYS A 115 17.53 -5.90 6.32
N LYS A 116 18.36 -4.92 5.97
CA LYS A 116 19.07 -4.09 6.96
C LYS A 116 18.30 -2.83 7.36
N LYS A 117 17.34 -2.39 6.54
CA LYS A 117 16.60 -1.16 6.77
C LYS A 117 15.62 -1.32 7.94
N THR A 118 15.52 -0.26 8.74
CA THR A 118 14.44 -0.12 9.73
C THR A 118 13.25 0.55 9.06
N TYR A 119 12.09 -0.07 9.19
CA TYR A 119 10.82 0.41 8.67
C TYR A 119 9.93 0.91 9.81
N SER A 120 9.28 2.04 9.59
CA SER A 120 8.25 2.62 10.45
C SER A 120 6.87 2.13 10.04
N ILE A 121 5.87 2.31 10.91
CA ILE A 121 4.47 1.98 10.59
C ILE A 121 4.03 2.79 9.37
N GLY A 122 3.39 2.14 8.40
CA GLY A 122 2.91 2.75 7.17
C GLY A 122 3.94 2.77 6.03
N ASP A 123 5.20 2.42 6.28
CA ASP A 123 6.20 2.33 5.20
C ASP A 123 5.79 1.24 4.20
N ILE A 124 5.90 1.54 2.90
CA ILE A 124 5.54 0.63 1.81
C ILE A 124 6.80 0.16 1.09
N VAL A 125 6.87 -1.12 0.77
CA VAL A 125 7.98 -1.74 0.02
C VAL A 125 7.48 -2.69 -1.05
N ASN A 126 8.25 -2.85 -2.12
CA ASN A 126 8.12 -3.95 -3.07
C ASN A 126 8.90 -5.17 -2.58
N TYR A 127 8.31 -6.36 -2.72
CA TYR A 127 8.99 -7.64 -2.49
C TYR A 127 8.33 -8.74 -3.31
N ASN A 128 9.12 -9.46 -4.13
CA ASN A 128 8.62 -10.51 -5.03
C ASN A 128 7.41 -10.06 -5.88
N ASN A 129 7.49 -8.85 -6.47
CA ASN A 129 6.43 -8.22 -7.29
C ASN A 129 5.13 -7.84 -6.55
N ASN A 130 5.10 -7.93 -5.21
CA ASN A 130 3.96 -7.50 -4.39
C ASN A 130 4.36 -6.28 -3.54
N GLN A 131 3.39 -5.41 -3.22
CA GLN A 131 3.61 -4.33 -2.25
C GLN A 131 3.15 -4.72 -0.86
N TYR A 132 3.91 -4.28 0.14
CA TYR A 132 3.61 -4.52 1.54
C TYR A 132 3.73 -3.23 2.34
N GLU A 133 2.80 -3.02 3.26
CA GLU A 133 2.77 -1.92 4.22
C GLU A 133 3.16 -2.42 5.61
N ALA A 134 4.11 -1.77 6.26
CA ALA A 134 4.55 -2.12 7.61
C ALA A 134 3.45 -1.82 8.64
N ARG A 135 3.02 -2.84 9.39
CA ARG A 135 2.02 -2.71 10.46
C ARG A 135 2.63 -2.24 11.79
N VAL A 136 3.91 -2.50 11.97
CA VAL A 136 4.69 -2.20 13.19
C VAL A 136 6.03 -1.63 12.77
N ARG A 137 6.78 -1.05 13.71
CA ARG A 137 8.20 -0.76 13.45
C ARG A 137 8.99 -2.07 13.40
N LEU A 138 9.78 -2.31 12.36
CA LEU A 138 10.52 -3.56 12.19
C LEU A 138 11.85 -3.44 11.44
N VAL A 139 12.70 -4.45 11.60
CA VAL A 139 13.99 -4.60 10.90
C VAL A 139 14.15 -6.06 10.47
N GLY A 140 14.55 -6.28 9.22
CA GLY A 140 14.98 -7.60 8.73
C GLY A 140 13.94 -8.72 8.67
N GLN A 141 12.68 -8.44 9.03
CA GLN A 141 11.58 -9.39 8.86
C GLN A 141 11.08 -9.33 7.42
N GLN A 142 11.07 -10.50 6.75
CA GLN A 142 10.69 -10.63 5.35
C GLN A 142 9.18 -10.38 5.15
N PRO A 143 8.76 -9.65 4.10
CA PRO A 143 7.36 -9.23 3.93
C PRO A 143 6.32 -10.34 3.85
N ASP A 144 6.65 -11.45 3.19
CA ASP A 144 5.72 -12.55 2.95
C ASP A 144 5.74 -13.63 4.04
N GLU A 145 6.58 -13.53 5.08
CA GLU A 145 6.73 -14.56 6.12
C GLU A 145 6.18 -14.15 7.50
N THR A 146 5.81 -12.90 7.69
CA THR A 146 5.37 -12.38 9.00
C THR A 146 4.07 -11.60 8.91
N TRP A 147 3.39 -11.43 10.04
CA TRP A 147 2.22 -10.56 10.16
C TRP A 147 2.59 -9.08 10.25
N ALA A 148 3.88 -8.76 10.44
CA ALA A 148 4.36 -7.39 10.61
C ALA A 148 4.17 -6.55 9.34
N TRP A 149 3.88 -7.21 8.21
CA TRP A 149 3.61 -6.61 6.91
C TRP A 149 2.18 -6.96 6.47
N LYS A 150 1.46 -5.96 5.93
CA LYS A 150 0.16 -6.14 5.27
C LYS A 150 0.37 -6.07 3.76
N GLN A 151 -0.02 -7.10 3.02
CA GLN A 151 0.01 -7.02 1.56
C GLN A 151 -1.02 -5.98 1.07
N ARG A 152 -0.60 -5.10 0.16
CA ARG A 152 -1.41 -4.00 -0.41
C ARG A 152 -1.92 -4.34 -1.79
N ASN A 153 -1.09 -4.97 -2.61
CA ASN A 153 -1.42 -5.40 -3.96
C ASN A 153 -0.53 -6.57 -4.42
N GLY A 154 -0.74 -6.99 -5.67
CA GLY A 154 -0.06 -8.11 -6.29
C GLY A 154 -0.81 -9.42 -6.13
N ASP A 155 -0.10 -10.53 -6.31
CA ASP A 155 -0.71 -11.86 -6.32
C ASP A 155 -1.09 -12.31 -4.90
N ILE A 156 -2.33 -12.80 -4.74
CA ILE A 156 -2.77 -13.39 -3.48
C ILE A 156 -1.98 -14.68 -3.23
N LEU A 157 -1.23 -14.70 -2.13
CA LEU A 157 -0.34 -15.81 -1.81
C LEU A 157 -1.11 -17.03 -1.30
N ALA A 158 -0.55 -18.22 -1.53
CA ALA A 158 -1.08 -19.45 -0.95
C ALA A 158 -0.94 -19.44 0.58
N TRP A 159 -1.94 -19.99 1.29
CA TRP A 159 -1.88 -20.14 2.74
C TRP A 159 -0.73 -21.06 3.16
N ASN A 160 0.09 -20.56 4.06
CA ASN A 160 1.22 -21.23 4.70
C ASN A 160 0.95 -21.43 6.20
N GLU A 161 1.00 -22.68 6.66
CA GLU A 161 0.75 -23.09 8.05
C GLU A 161 1.67 -22.44 9.09
N LYS A 162 2.92 -22.14 8.71
CA LYS A 162 3.95 -21.60 9.63
C LYS A 162 3.88 -20.08 9.76
N LYS A 163 3.31 -19.41 8.76
CA LYS A 163 3.16 -17.95 8.72
C LYS A 163 2.08 -17.50 9.71
N PRO A 164 2.37 -16.54 10.59
CA PRO A 164 1.34 -15.82 11.32
C PRO A 164 0.65 -14.81 10.38
N TYR A 165 -0.67 -14.75 10.43
CA TYR A 165 -1.50 -13.80 9.69
C TYR A 165 -2.16 -12.82 10.64
N GLY A 166 -2.19 -11.55 10.25
CA GLY A 166 -2.94 -10.50 10.91
C GLY A 166 -4.33 -10.32 10.30
N ILE A 167 -5.19 -9.57 11.00
CA ILE A 167 -6.53 -9.23 10.51
C ILE A 167 -6.43 -8.50 9.16
N GLY A 168 -7.26 -8.91 8.20
CA GLY A 168 -7.31 -8.39 6.84
C GLY A 168 -6.28 -9.00 5.88
N ASP A 169 -5.45 -9.95 6.31
CA ASP A 169 -4.57 -10.69 5.38
C ASP A 169 -5.40 -11.63 4.50
N ILE A 170 -5.10 -11.69 3.21
CA ILE A 170 -5.82 -12.51 2.23
C ILE A 170 -4.92 -13.64 1.74
N VAL A 171 -5.47 -14.86 1.65
CA VAL A 171 -4.75 -16.05 1.18
C VAL A 171 -5.59 -16.89 0.22
N ASN A 172 -4.89 -17.63 -0.65
CA ASN A 172 -5.47 -18.71 -1.44
C ASN A 172 -5.35 -20.04 -0.70
N TYR A 173 -6.44 -20.79 -0.59
CA TYR A 173 -6.47 -22.14 -0.04
C TYR A 173 -7.54 -22.99 -0.73
N ASN A 174 -7.16 -24.14 -1.30
CA ASN A 174 -8.05 -25.03 -2.06
C ASN A 174 -8.87 -24.29 -3.16
N ASN A 175 -8.22 -23.41 -3.92
CA ASN A 175 -8.82 -22.56 -4.97
C ASN A 175 -9.83 -21.51 -4.48
N ASN A 176 -9.94 -21.31 -3.17
CA ASN A 176 -10.76 -20.27 -2.56
C ASN A 176 -9.88 -19.19 -1.94
N GLN A 177 -10.40 -17.96 -1.88
CA GLN A 177 -9.75 -16.83 -1.22
C GLN A 177 -10.36 -16.65 0.16
N TYR A 178 -9.51 -16.44 1.16
CA TYR A 178 -9.92 -16.20 2.53
C TYR A 178 -9.25 -14.96 3.08
N GLU A 179 -9.98 -14.16 3.85
CA GLU A 179 -9.49 -13.04 4.62
C GLU A 179 -9.41 -13.43 6.10
N ALA A 180 -8.29 -13.16 6.76
CA ALA A 180 -8.13 -13.39 8.19
C ALA A 180 -8.94 -12.38 9.01
N HIS A 181 -9.76 -12.87 9.93
CA HIS A 181 -10.61 -12.05 10.82
C HIS A 181 -10.06 -11.93 12.24
N GLU A 182 -9.15 -12.84 12.62
CA GLU A 182 -8.34 -12.71 13.82
C GLU A 182 -6.90 -13.12 13.54
N ILE A 183 -5.99 -12.69 14.41
CA ILE A 183 -4.60 -13.11 14.36
C ILE A 183 -4.55 -14.64 14.45
N SER A 184 -3.95 -15.27 13.44
CA SER A 184 -3.95 -16.73 13.33
C SER A 184 -2.61 -17.27 12.86
N ARG A 185 -2.25 -18.47 13.33
CA ARG A 185 -1.10 -19.22 12.86
C ARG A 185 -1.45 -20.71 12.90
N GLY A 186 -1.23 -21.42 11.81
CA GLY A 186 -1.55 -22.84 11.69
C GLY A 186 -3.05 -23.20 11.70
N LYS A 187 -3.95 -22.23 11.86
CA LYS A 187 -5.40 -22.45 11.72
C LYS A 187 -5.74 -22.48 10.23
N ARG A 188 -6.19 -23.64 9.73
CA ARG A 188 -6.55 -23.82 8.32
C ARG A 188 -7.76 -22.93 7.94
N PRO A 189 -7.75 -22.30 6.75
CA PRO A 189 -8.80 -21.34 6.36
C PRO A 189 -10.22 -21.89 6.29
N ASN A 190 -10.37 -23.17 6.03
CA ASN A 190 -11.68 -23.82 5.90
C ASN A 190 -12.13 -24.59 7.17
N GLU A 191 -11.40 -24.48 8.28
CA GLU A 191 -11.67 -25.28 9.49
C GLU A 191 -12.04 -24.42 10.71
N THR A 192 -11.79 -23.11 10.66
CA THR A 192 -11.97 -22.22 11.82
C THR A 192 -12.53 -20.87 11.41
N TRP A 193 -13.23 -20.21 12.34
CA TRP A 193 -13.77 -18.86 12.14
C TRP A 193 -12.68 -17.78 12.02
N ALA A 194 -11.39 -18.12 12.21
CA ALA A 194 -10.29 -17.17 12.06
C ALA A 194 -10.14 -16.65 10.61
N TRP A 195 -10.81 -17.29 9.65
CA TRP A 195 -10.79 -16.97 8.24
C TRP A 195 -12.22 -16.86 7.69
N ARG A 196 -12.45 -15.87 6.84
CA ARG A 196 -13.69 -15.66 6.09
C ARG A 196 -13.42 -15.88 4.62
N GLN A 197 -14.16 -16.76 3.96
CA GLN A 197 -14.06 -16.90 2.50
C GLN A 197 -14.62 -15.64 1.81
N ILE A 198 -13.91 -15.07 0.84
CA ILE A 198 -14.27 -13.78 0.22
C ILE A 198 -14.61 -13.86 -1.27
N ASN A 199 -14.30 -14.97 -1.94
CA ASN A 199 -14.62 -15.17 -3.36
C ASN A 199 -15.87 -16.05 -3.57
N VAL A 200 -16.91 -15.82 -2.77
CA VAL A 200 -18.18 -16.55 -2.84
C VAL A 200 -19.30 -15.54 -3.10
N ASP A 201 -20.14 -15.81 -4.10
CA ASP A 201 -21.45 -15.17 -4.20
C ASP A 201 -22.29 -15.66 -3.02
N ILE A 202 -22.47 -14.80 -2.01
CA ILE A 202 -23.25 -15.12 -0.83
C ILE A 202 -24.74 -14.92 -1.19
N PRO A 203 -25.54 -16.00 -1.27
CA PRO A 203 -26.94 -15.87 -1.64
C PRO A 203 -27.74 -15.22 -0.51
N GLU A 204 -28.80 -14.50 -0.88
CA GLU A 204 -29.84 -14.11 0.08
C GLU A 204 -30.47 -15.35 0.75
N TRP A 205 -30.81 -15.23 2.03
CA TRP A 205 -31.48 -16.29 2.77
C TRP A 205 -32.85 -16.58 2.16
N ASN A 206 -33.15 -17.86 1.97
CA ASN A 206 -34.38 -18.33 1.37
C ASN A 206 -35.03 -19.36 2.31
N GLU A 207 -36.24 -19.06 2.76
CA GLU A 207 -37.00 -19.90 3.69
C GLU A 207 -37.25 -21.33 3.20
N ASN A 208 -37.26 -21.52 1.87
CA ASN A 208 -37.53 -22.81 1.22
C ASN A 208 -36.25 -23.59 0.89
N LYS A 209 -35.08 -23.06 1.25
CA LYS A 209 -33.79 -23.72 1.05
C LYS A 209 -33.34 -24.40 2.35
N ASN A 210 -32.81 -25.61 2.20
CA ASN A 210 -32.11 -26.29 3.28
C ASN A 210 -30.66 -25.82 3.29
N TYR A 211 -30.17 -25.42 4.46
CA TYR A 211 -28.79 -24.99 4.64
C TYR A 211 -28.03 -26.05 5.43
N GLY A 212 -26.83 -26.39 4.96
CA GLY A 212 -25.85 -27.22 5.66
C GLY A 212 -25.07 -26.41 6.71
N ALA A 213 -24.38 -27.11 7.62
CA ALA A 213 -23.44 -26.43 8.52
C ALA A 213 -22.31 -25.78 7.68
N GLY A 214 -22.00 -24.52 7.95
CA GLY A 214 -21.02 -23.72 7.21
C GLY A 214 -21.58 -22.97 6.00
N ASP A 215 -22.86 -23.16 5.63
CA ASP A 215 -23.48 -22.35 4.58
C ASP A 215 -23.60 -20.89 5.03
N ILE A 216 -23.28 -19.96 4.13
CA ILE A 216 -23.36 -18.51 4.39
C ILE A 216 -24.49 -17.92 3.57
N VAL A 217 -25.26 -17.03 4.18
CA VAL A 217 -26.34 -16.27 3.53
C VAL A 217 -26.30 -14.81 3.96
N THR A 218 -26.83 -13.93 3.12
CA THR A 218 -27.20 -12.57 3.51
C THR A 218 -28.65 -12.57 3.99
N TYR A 219 -28.95 -11.90 5.10
CA TYR A 219 -30.31 -11.66 5.57
C TYR A 219 -30.37 -10.27 6.19
N GLN A 220 -31.17 -9.37 5.62
CA GLN A 220 -31.25 -7.95 6.04
C GLN A 220 -29.88 -7.26 6.04
N GLU A 221 -29.11 -7.41 4.96
CA GLU A 221 -27.75 -6.83 4.78
C GLU A 221 -26.70 -7.37 5.75
N ILE A 222 -27.08 -8.29 6.64
CA ILE A 222 -26.18 -8.96 7.59
C ILE A 222 -25.89 -10.36 7.09
N GLN A 223 -24.63 -10.77 7.10
CA GLN A 223 -24.25 -12.13 6.75
C GLN A 223 -24.36 -13.06 7.95
N TYR A 224 -24.81 -14.28 7.71
CA TYR A 224 -24.95 -15.31 8.73
C TYR A 224 -24.39 -16.64 8.24
N GLU A 225 -23.70 -17.35 9.12
CA GLU A 225 -23.24 -18.73 8.91
C GLU A 225 -24.18 -19.70 9.63
N ALA A 226 -24.64 -20.74 8.93
CA ALA A 226 -25.42 -21.82 9.51
C ALA A 226 -24.53 -22.69 10.41
N LEU A 227 -24.89 -22.83 11.69
CA LEU A 227 -24.13 -23.63 12.66
C LEU A 227 -24.40 -25.13 12.55
N TYR A 228 -25.54 -25.52 11.97
CA TYR A 228 -25.94 -26.90 11.73
C TYR A 228 -26.99 -26.95 10.63
N SER A 229 -27.22 -28.15 10.09
CA SER A 229 -28.20 -28.31 9.02
C SER A 229 -29.60 -27.96 9.49
N SER A 230 -30.22 -26.96 8.86
CA SER A 230 -31.57 -26.51 9.22
C SER A 230 -32.37 -26.04 8.00
N ALA A 231 -33.68 -26.24 8.07
CA ALA A 231 -34.65 -25.87 7.04
C ALA A 231 -35.55 -24.75 7.58
N GLY A 232 -35.70 -23.66 6.82
CA GLY A 232 -36.64 -22.58 7.15
C GLY A 232 -36.41 -21.87 8.49
N LYS A 233 -35.25 -22.08 9.14
CA LYS A 233 -34.86 -21.31 10.33
C LYS A 233 -34.31 -19.97 9.87
N LYS A 234 -34.88 -18.89 10.38
CA LYS A 234 -34.54 -17.54 9.99
C LYS A 234 -33.28 -17.05 10.73
N PRO A 235 -32.33 -16.39 10.02
CA PRO A 235 -31.18 -15.77 10.66
C PRO A 235 -31.59 -14.64 11.62
N GLY A 236 -30.86 -14.50 12.73
CA GLY A 236 -31.16 -13.51 13.77
C GLY A 236 -32.29 -13.89 14.75
N GLU A 237 -33.15 -14.86 14.42
CA GLU A 237 -34.25 -15.30 15.30
C GLU A 237 -33.98 -16.61 16.03
N THR A 238 -32.95 -17.35 15.60
CA THR A 238 -32.65 -18.67 16.13
C THR A 238 -31.16 -18.86 16.32
N TRP A 239 -30.78 -19.77 17.22
CA TRP A 239 -29.41 -20.22 17.43
C TRP A 239 -28.88 -21.09 16.28
N ALA A 240 -29.64 -21.26 15.19
CA ALA A 240 -29.20 -21.95 13.98
C ALA A 240 -28.18 -21.15 13.18
N TRP A 241 -28.12 -19.84 13.40
CA TRP A 241 -27.31 -18.91 12.63
C TRP A 241 -26.39 -18.12 13.55
N LYS A 242 -25.14 -17.97 13.11
CA LYS A 242 -24.18 -17.07 13.73
C LYS A 242 -24.06 -15.82 12.86
N GLN A 243 -24.40 -14.66 13.43
CA GLN A 243 -24.18 -13.38 12.78
C GLN A 243 -22.68 -13.18 12.53
N MET A 244 -22.33 -12.80 11.32
CA MET A 244 -20.99 -12.39 10.94
C MET A 244 -20.91 -10.87 11.12
N HIS A 245 -19.92 -10.38 11.87
CA HIS A 245 -19.64 -8.95 11.89
C HIS A 245 -19.02 -8.56 10.55
N VAL A 246 -19.61 -7.55 9.90
CA VAL A 246 -19.06 -6.94 8.70
C VAL A 246 -18.76 -5.49 9.05
N ASP A 247 -17.48 -5.17 9.25
CA ASP A 247 -17.00 -3.83 8.91
C ASP A 247 -16.93 -3.82 7.39
N ILE A 248 -17.85 -3.13 6.73
CA ILE A 248 -17.86 -2.97 5.28
C ILE A 248 -16.63 -2.12 4.93
N PRO A 249 -15.61 -2.64 4.22
CA PRO A 249 -14.63 -1.77 3.61
C PRO A 249 -15.35 -1.07 2.46
N GLU A 250 -15.51 0.26 2.53
CA GLU A 250 -15.90 1.08 1.39
C GLU A 250 -14.82 0.93 0.30
N TRP A 251 -14.99 -0.05 -0.58
CA TRP A 251 -14.31 -0.05 -1.87
C TRP A 251 -15.21 0.71 -2.83
N ASN A 252 -14.87 1.99 -3.05
CA ASN A 252 -15.45 2.80 -4.11
C ASN A 252 -15.18 2.11 -5.45
N GLU A 253 -16.21 1.48 -6.03
CA GLU A 253 -16.22 1.15 -7.45
C GLU A 253 -16.23 2.46 -8.24
N ILE A 254 -15.09 2.84 -8.82
CA ILE A 254 -15.08 3.73 -9.97
C ILE A 254 -15.70 2.95 -11.11
N LYS A 255 -16.98 3.19 -11.38
CA LYS A 255 -17.62 2.75 -12.62
C LYS A 255 -16.94 3.47 -13.78
N SER A 256 -16.12 2.75 -14.52
CA SER A 256 -15.80 3.10 -15.89
C SER A 256 -16.96 2.64 -16.77
N ASP A 257 -17.94 3.51 -17.02
CA ASP A 257 -18.79 3.37 -18.20
C ASP A 257 -18.38 4.41 -19.25
N GLY A 258 -17.22 4.14 -19.84
CA GLY A 258 -16.94 4.61 -21.18
C GLY A 258 -18.04 4.15 -22.12
N SER A 259 -18.95 5.06 -22.45
CA SER A 259 -19.82 4.96 -23.60
C SER A 259 -20.01 6.35 -24.22
N ILE A 260 -19.23 6.61 -25.26
CA ILE A 260 -19.63 7.45 -26.40
C ILE A 260 -19.89 6.44 -27.53
N PRO A 261 -21.10 6.35 -28.08
CA PRO A 261 -21.44 7.05 -29.34
C PRO A 261 -22.93 7.50 -29.40
N GLU A 262 -23.39 8.37 -30.28
CA GLU A 262 -22.91 8.94 -31.55
C GLU A 262 -23.50 10.36 -31.69
#